data_AF-A0A9Q2ZWP4-F1
#
_entry.id   AF-A0A9Q2ZWP4-F1
#
_cell.length_a   1.000
_cell.length_b   1.000
_cell.length_c   1.000
_cell.angle_alpha   90.00
_cell.angle_beta   90.00
_cell.angle_gamma   90.00
#
_symmetry.space_group_name_H-M   'P 1'
#
loop_
_entity.id
_entity.type
_entity.pdbx_description
1 polymer ?
#
loop_
_entity_poly.entity_id
_entity_poly.type
_entity_poly.pdbx_seq_one_letter_code
_entity_poly.pdbx_strand_id
1 'polypeptide(L)' 'MSPVREQYNPIITSLLREHDQLPIEQVETRKSIQRRILFLMSAIKFQEFEEAQC' A
#
# COMPACT_ATOMS: atom_id res chain seq x y z
N MET A 1 -1.67 -6.43 15.05
CA MET A 1 -1.96 -5.80 13.75
C MET A 1 -3.45 -6.00 13.48
N SER A 2 -4.11 -5.12 12.73
CA SER A 2 -5.51 -5.37 12.33
C SER A 2 -5.55 -6.55 11.33
N PRO A 3 -6.53 -7.47 11.37
CA PRO A 3 -6.65 -8.57 10.42
C PRO A 3 -6.59 -8.11 8.96
N VAL A 4 -7.24 -6.98 8.64
CA VAL A 4 -7.17 -6.39 7.29
C VAL A 4 -5.74 -5.95 6.94
N ARG A 5 -4.99 -5.37 7.87
CA ARG A 5 -3.57 -5.02 7.63
C ARG A 5 -2.73 -6.26 7.33
N GLU A 6 -2.97 -7.37 8.03
CA GLU A 6 -2.23 -8.62 7.80
C GLU A 6 -2.48 -9.19 6.39
N GLN A 7 -3.71 -9.06 5.88
CA GLN A 7 -4.05 -9.48 4.51
C GLN A 7 -3.34 -8.66 3.43
N TYR A 8 -3.25 -7.33 3.61
CA TYR A 8 -2.67 -6.44 2.60
C TYR A 8 -1.16 -6.22 2.75
N ASN A 9 -0.57 -6.49 3.92
CA ASN A 9 0.85 -6.30 4.21
C ASN A 9 1.80 -6.97 3.19
N PRO A 10 1.57 -8.22 2.74
CA PRO A 10 2.44 -8.84 1.74
C PRO A 10 2.46 -8.06 0.42
N ILE A 11 1.31 -7.55 -0.01
CA ILE A 11 1.17 -6.78 -1.26
C ILE A 11 1.87 -5.42 -1.12
N ILE A 12 1.62 -4.71 -0.03
CA ILE A 12 2.26 -3.41 0.24
C ILE A 12 3.78 -3.57 0.35
N THR A 13 4.25 -4.60 1.03
CA THR A 13 5.68 -4.89 1.17
C THR A 13 6.33 -5.19 -0.19
N SER A 14 5.63 -5.94 -1.05
CA SER A 14 6.10 -6.19 -2.41
C SER A 14 6.22 -4.89 -3.23
N LEU A 15 5.22 -4.01 -3.15
CA LEU A 15 5.24 -2.73 -3.86
C LEU A 15 6.33 -1.79 -3.33
N LEU A 16 6.55 -1.76 -2.01
CA LEU A 16 7.63 -0.98 -1.42
C LEU A 16 8.99 -1.46 -1.93
N ARG A 17 9.22 -2.78 -1.97
CA ARG A 17 10.45 -3.35 -2.54
C ARG A 17 10.62 -3.01 -4.02
N GLU A 18 9.55 -3.12 -4.80
CA GLU A 18 9.56 -2.76 -6.23
C GLU A 18 9.92 -1.28 -6.41
N HIS A 19 9.33 -0.38 -5.61
CA HIS A 19 9.66 1.05 -5.63
C HIS A 19 11.11 1.33 -5.27
N ASP A 20 11.64 0.66 -4.24
CA ASP A 20 12.99 0.91 -3.72
C ASP A 20 14.08 0.38 -4.65
N GLN A 21 13.76 -0.63 -5.46
CA GLN A 21 14.66 -1.19 -6.47
C GLN A 21 14.71 -0.34 -7.76
N LEU A 22 13.77 0.59 -7.96
CA LEU A 22 13.76 1.41 -9.17
C LEU A 22 14.86 2.48 -9.14
N PRO A 23 15.54 2.72 -10.27
CA PRO A 23 16.41 3.88 -10.44
C PRO A 23 15.66 5.21 -10.23
N ILE A 24 16.35 6.25 -9.78
CA ILE A 24 15.75 7.56 -9.46
C ILE A 24 15.17 8.22 -10.72
N GLU A 25 15.75 7.94 -11.89
CA GLU A 25 15.36 8.46 -13.19
C GLU A 25 14.00 7.92 -13.66
N GLN A 26 13.56 6.76 -13.13
CA GLN A 26 12.25 6.17 -13.45
C GLN A 26 11.11 6.81 -12.64
N VAL A 27 11.07 8.14 -12.64
CA VAL A 27 10.17 8.95 -11.80
C VAL A 27 8.71 8.56 -11.96
N GLU A 28 8.23 8.33 -13.19
CA GLU A 28 6.83 8.02 -13.45
C GLU A 28 6.44 6.62 -12.95
N THR A 29 7.32 5.63 -13.09
CA THR A 29 7.12 4.29 -12.55
C THR A 29 7.11 4.33 -11.01
N ARG A 30 8.04 5.06 -10.39
CA ARG A 30 8.09 5.24 -8.93
C ARG A 30 6.82 5.90 -8.40
N LYS A 31 6.36 6.99 -9.03
CA LYS A 31 5.09 7.66 -8.68
C LYS A 31 3.90 6.72 -8.86
N SER A 32 3.89 5.90 -9.90
CA SER A 32 2.82 4.92 -10.13
C SER A 32 2.73 3.91 -8.98
N ILE A 33 3.86 3.36 -8.53
CA ILE A 33 3.91 2.43 -7.39
C ILE A 33 3.51 3.14 -6.09
N GLN A 34 3.99 4.37 -5.85
CA GLN A 34 3.58 5.17 -4.69
C GLN A 34 2.06 5.37 -4.64
N ARG A 35 1.43 5.71 -5.77
CA ARG A 35 -0.04 5.84 -5.84
C ARG A 35 -0.76 4.53 -5.47
N ARG A 36 -0.26 3.38 -5.94
CA ARG A 36 -0.82 2.06 -5.60
C ARG A 36 -0.71 1.78 -4.09
N ILE A 37 0.45 2.08 -3.49
CA ILE A 37 0.64 1.92 -2.04
C ILE A 37 -0.31 2.82 -1.26
N LEU A 38 -0.41 4.10 -1.61
CA LEU A 38 -1.30 5.05 -0.95
C LEU A 38 -2.78 4.66 -1.08
N PHE A 39 -3.18 4.17 -2.25
CA PHE A 39 -4.52 3.64 -2.46
C PHE A 39 -4.82 2.46 -1.52
N LEU A 40 -3.93 1.47 -1.44
CA LEU A 40 -4.10 0.32 -0.55
C LEU A 40 -4.15 0.74 0.91
N MET A 41 -3.28 1.66 1.34
CA MET A 41 -3.31 2.19 2.71
C MET A 41 -4.62 2.91 3.03
N SER A 42 -5.22 3.59 2.05
CA SER A 42 -6.51 4.27 2.21
C SER A 42 -7.66 3.26 2.29
N ALA A 43 -7.64 2.22 1.44
CA ALA A 43 -8.61 1.13 1.48
C ALA A 43 -8.59 0.37 2.82
N ILE A 44 -7.39 0.07 3.33
CA ILE A 44 -7.21 -0.55 4.66
C ILE A 44 -7.82 0.35 5.74
N LYS A 45 -7.48 1.64 5.77
CA LYS A 45 -8.03 2.58 6.76
C LYS A 45 -9.55 2.66 6.70
N PHE A 46 -10.11 2.63 5.49
CA PHE A 46 -11.56 2.66 5.30
C PHE A 46 -12.21 1.39 5.85
N GLN A 47 -11.68 0.22 5.55
CA GLN A 47 -12.19 -1.04 6.10
C GLN A 47 -12.02 -1.13 7.62
N GLU A 48 -10.87 -0.69 8.17
CA GLU A 48 -10.68 -0.60 9.62
C GLU A 48 -11.72 0.32 10.29
N PHE A 49 -12.15 1.38 9.60
CA PHE A 49 -13.19 2.27 10.07
C PHE A 49 -14.57 1.61 10.02
N GLU A 50 -14.91 0.90 8.94
CA GLU A 50 -16.16 0.13 8.86
C GLU A 50 -16.24 -0.96 9.94
N GLU A 51 -15.15 -1.70 10.17
CA GLU A 51 -15.06 -2.73 11.20
C GLU A 51 -15.20 -2.17 12.62
N ALA A 52 -14.74 -0.93 12.86
CA ALA A 52 -14.86 -0.27 14.18
C ALA A 52 -16.27 0.30 14.45
N GLN A 53 -17.14 0.37 13.44
CA GLN A 53 -18.52 0.86 13.56
C GLN A 53 -19.56 -0.26 13.72
N CYS A 54 -19.14 -1.52 13.63
CA CYS A 54 -19.97 -2.71 13.89
C CYS A 54 -19.67 -3.29 15.28
#